data_AF-A0A1Y2TMR1-F1
#
_entry.id   AF-A0A1Y2TMR1-F1
#
_cell.length_a   1.000
_cell.length_b   1.000
_cell.length_c   1.000
_cell.angle_alpha   90.00
_cell.angle_beta   90.00
_cell.angle_gamma   90.00
#
_symmetry.space_group_name_H-M   'P 1'
#
loop_
_entity.id
_entity.type
_entity.pdbx_description
1 polymer ?
#
loop_
_entity_poly.entity_id
_entity_poly.type
_entity_poly.pdbx_seq_one_letter_code
_entity_poly.pdbx_strand_id
1 'polypeptide(L)'
;MANPPHGGVLKDLLARDFPRQAQLAAEAEQIPAIILTERQLCDLELILNGGFSPLEGFMNEADYNGVVKDNRLADGVLFSMPITLDVSEETIKEVGLKPGARVTLRDLRDDRNLAILTVDDIYKPDKYELTPPGYALHDGRH
;
A
#
# COMPACT_ATOMS: atom_id res chain seq x y z
N MET A 1 -13.47 7.80 26.71
CA MET A 1 -14.06 7.51 25.39
C MET A 1 -12.95 7.62 24.37
N ALA A 2 -12.85 6.66 23.44
CA ALA A 2 -11.87 6.72 22.37
C ALA A 2 -12.31 7.74 21.30
N ASN A 3 -11.36 8.29 20.54
CA ASN A 3 -11.66 9.12 19.37
C ASN A 3 -12.20 8.26 18.22
N PRO A 4 -13.08 8.82 17.35
CA PRO A 4 -13.52 8.11 16.15
C PRO A 4 -12.32 7.84 15.22
N PRO A 5 -12.33 6.73 14.45
CA PRO A 5 -11.33 6.47 13.43
C PRO A 5 -11.27 7.59 12.40
N HIS A 6 -10.09 7.79 11.82
CA HIS A 6 -9.92 8.74 10.72
C HIS A 6 -10.73 8.29 9.49
N GLY A 7 -11.47 9.21 8.87
CA GLY A 7 -12.48 8.88 7.85
C GLY A 7 -13.78 8.25 8.41
N GLY A 8 -13.93 8.16 9.74
CA GLY A 8 -15.15 7.72 10.41
C GLY A 8 -15.32 6.21 10.56
N VAL A 9 -14.57 5.39 9.81
CA VAL A 9 -14.65 3.93 9.83
C VAL A 9 -13.25 3.34 9.96
N LEU A 10 -13.05 2.44 10.93
CA LEU A 10 -11.82 1.67 11.06
C LEU A 10 -11.76 0.61 9.96
N LYS A 11 -10.71 0.63 9.16
CA LYS A 11 -10.44 -0.33 8.10
C LYS A 11 -9.64 -1.53 8.63
N ASP A 12 -10.27 -2.31 9.51
CA ASP A 12 -9.69 -3.57 10.00
C ASP A 12 -9.86 -4.67 8.93
N LEU A 13 -8.86 -4.81 8.07
CA LEU A 13 -8.87 -5.74 6.94
C LEU A 13 -8.74 -7.19 7.42
N LEU A 14 -8.02 -7.41 8.53
CA LEU A 14 -7.90 -8.72 9.16
C LEU A 14 -9.26 -9.22 9.65
N ALA A 15 -10.02 -8.39 10.36
CA ALA A 15 -11.37 -8.74 10.81
C ALA A 15 -12.34 -8.88 9.64
N ARG A 16 -12.28 -7.99 8.65
CA ARG A 16 -13.09 -8.05 7.42
C ARG A 16 -12.91 -9.38 6.68
N ASP A 17 -11.65 -9.83 6.55
CA ASP A 17 -11.29 -10.98 5.72
C ASP A 17 -11.22 -12.30 6.49
N PHE A 18 -11.34 -12.27 7.82
CA PHE A 18 -11.35 -13.45 8.69
C PHE A 18 -12.28 -14.58 8.20
N PRO A 19 -13.54 -14.33 7.76
CA PRO A 19 -14.41 -15.39 7.26
C PRO A 19 -13.89 -16.08 5.99
N ARG A 20 -12.99 -15.44 5.24
CA ARG A 20 -12.43 -15.92 3.96
C ARG A 20 -10.97 -16.34 4.08
N GLN A 21 -10.39 -16.35 5.29
CA GLN A 21 -8.96 -16.55 5.51
C GLN A 21 -8.43 -17.82 4.83
N ALA A 22 -9.11 -18.96 4.97
CA ALA A 22 -8.65 -20.22 4.38
C ALA A 22 -8.64 -20.20 2.85
N GLN A 23 -9.64 -19.54 2.24
CA GLN A 23 -9.72 -19.36 0.78
C GLN A 23 -8.58 -18.46 0.29
N LEU A 24 -8.37 -17.32 0.96
CA LEU A 24 -7.32 -16.37 0.61
C LEU A 24 -5.93 -16.99 0.80
N ALA A 25 -5.72 -17.78 1.86
CA ALA A 25 -4.47 -18.50 2.07
C ALA A 25 -4.21 -19.50 0.94
N ALA A 26 -5.21 -20.29 0.54
CA ALA A 26 -5.08 -21.22 -0.58
C ALA A 26 -4.80 -20.51 -1.91
N GLU A 27 -5.45 -19.37 -2.16
CA GLU A 27 -5.22 -18.56 -3.35
C GLU A 27 -3.81 -17.96 -3.38
N ALA A 28 -3.33 -17.46 -2.23
CA ALA A 28 -2.03 -16.82 -2.11
C ALA A 28 -0.85 -17.75 -2.48
N GLU A 29 -1.02 -19.07 -2.34
CA GLU A 29 -0.04 -20.07 -2.78
C GLU A 29 -0.01 -20.27 -4.30
N GLN A 30 -1.07 -19.88 -5.02
CA GLN A 30 -1.23 -20.17 -6.45
C GLN A 30 -0.92 -18.98 -7.36
N ILE A 31 -0.84 -17.77 -6.80
CA ILE A 31 -0.58 -16.54 -7.56
C ILE A 31 0.87 -16.08 -7.36
N PRO A 32 1.43 -15.29 -8.30
CA PRO A 32 2.76 -14.70 -8.16
C PRO A 32 2.91 -13.92 -6.85
N ALA A 33 4.13 -13.86 -6.32
CA ALA A 33 4.41 -13.19 -5.05
C ALA A 33 5.46 -12.08 -5.21
N ILE A 34 5.30 -11.02 -4.43
CA ILE A 34 6.30 -9.96 -4.23
C ILE A 34 6.78 -10.08 -2.78
N ILE A 35 8.10 -10.19 -2.61
CA ILE A 35 8.74 -10.13 -1.30
C ILE A 35 8.85 -8.66 -0.90
N LEU A 36 8.25 -8.30 0.24
CA LEU A 36 8.22 -6.93 0.72
C LEU A 36 9.55 -6.53 1.35
N THR A 37 9.87 -5.24 1.29
CA THR A 37 10.93 -4.66 2.12
C THR A 37 10.46 -4.42 3.56
N GLU A 38 11.39 -4.17 4.49
CA GLU A 38 11.04 -3.86 5.89
C GLU A 38 10.08 -2.66 6.01
N ARG A 39 10.30 -1.60 5.20
CA ARG A 39 9.42 -0.43 5.19
C ARG A 39 8.02 -0.80 4.71
N GLN A 40 7.92 -1.54 3.61
CA GLN A 40 6.64 -1.97 3.06
C GLN A 40 5.90 -2.94 4.00
N LEU A 41 6.61 -3.73 4.80
CA LEU A 41 6.02 -4.56 5.85
C LEU A 41 5.37 -3.71 6.96
N CYS A 42 6.06 -2.68 7.44
CA CYS A 42 5.50 -1.75 8.41
C CYS A 42 4.25 -1.05 7.87
N ASP A 43 4.31 -0.58 6.62
CA ASP A 43 3.17 0.06 5.97
C ASP A 43 2.00 -0.92 5.81
N LEU A 44 2.28 -2.16 5.37
CA LEU A 44 1.26 -3.21 5.23
C LEU A 44 0.60 -3.53 6.58
N GLU A 45 1.36 -3.63 7.67
CA GLU A 45 0.81 -3.91 9.00
C GLU A 45 -0.21 -2.85 9.42
N LEU A 46 0.11 -1.57 9.22
CA LEU A 46 -0.77 -0.44 9.53
C LEU A 46 -1.97 -0.33 8.59
N ILE A 47 -1.86 -0.79 7.34
CA ILE A 47 -3.00 -0.92 6.44
C ILE A 47 -3.93 -2.04 6.94
N LEU A 48 -3.38 -3.22 7.21
CA LEU A 48 -4.17 -4.41 7.55
C LEU A 48 -4.95 -4.26 8.86
N ASN A 49 -4.37 -3.60 9.87
CA ASN A 49 -5.01 -3.38 11.16
C ASN A 49 -5.85 -2.08 11.23
N GLY A 50 -5.90 -1.30 10.15
CA GLY A 50 -6.65 -0.04 10.07
C GLY A 50 -5.96 1.17 10.71
N GLY A 51 -4.69 1.09 11.10
CA GLY A 51 -3.88 2.22 11.56
C GLY A 51 -3.78 3.35 10.53
N PHE A 52 -3.89 3.04 9.23
CA PHE A 52 -3.96 4.01 8.14
C PHE A 52 -5.36 4.27 7.59
N SER A 53 -6.42 3.96 8.35
CA SER A 53 -7.79 4.34 7.96
C SER A 53 -7.84 5.82 7.53
N PRO A 54 -8.51 6.16 6.40
CA PRO A 54 -9.45 5.31 5.65
C PRO A 54 -8.80 4.41 4.58
N LEU A 55 -7.47 4.36 4.48
CA LEU A 55 -6.77 3.57 3.46
C LEU A 55 -7.00 2.06 3.65
N GLU A 56 -7.22 1.34 2.55
CA GLU A 56 -7.47 -0.12 2.53
C GLU A 56 -6.46 -0.90 1.66
N GLY A 57 -5.39 -0.25 1.22
CA GLY A 57 -4.37 -0.79 0.33
C GLY A 57 -3.23 0.20 0.11
N PHE A 58 -2.24 -0.15 -0.71
CA PHE A 58 -1.28 0.85 -1.15
C PHE A 58 -1.95 1.86 -2.10
N MET A 59 -1.50 3.11 -2.10
CA MET A 59 -2.10 4.19 -2.87
C MET A 59 -1.94 3.98 -4.37
N ASN A 60 -3.07 4.03 -5.09
CA ASN A 60 -3.11 4.19 -6.53
C ASN A 60 -2.65 5.60 -6.94
N GLU A 61 -2.57 5.86 -8.25
CA GLU A 61 -2.07 7.13 -8.78
C GLU A 61 -2.93 8.33 -8.35
N ALA A 62 -4.25 8.15 -8.25
CA ALA A 62 -5.18 9.21 -7.87
C ALA A 62 -5.00 9.64 -6.40
N ASP A 63 -4.96 8.67 -5.48
CA ASP A 63 -4.72 8.93 -4.06
C ASP A 63 -3.33 9.50 -3.84
N TYR A 64 -2.31 8.95 -4.50
CA TYR A 64 -0.94 9.43 -4.42
C TYR A 64 -0.83 10.91 -4.85
N ASN A 65 -1.39 11.26 -6.01
CA ASN A 65 -1.35 12.62 -6.53
C ASN A 65 -2.08 13.62 -5.62
N GLY A 66 -3.24 13.23 -5.08
CA GLY A 66 -3.95 14.06 -4.11
C GLY A 66 -3.14 14.28 -2.83
N VAL A 67 -2.48 13.23 -2.32
CA VAL A 67 -1.68 13.32 -1.10
C VAL A 67 -0.48 14.21 -1.30
N VAL A 68 0.25 14.03 -2.41
CA VAL A 68 1.44 14.83 -2.72
C VAL A 68 1.10 16.30 -2.96
N LYS A 69 -0.01 16.61 -3.64
CA LYS A 69 -0.37 17.98 -4.03
C LYS A 69 -1.17 18.72 -2.97
N ASP A 70 -2.12 18.03 -2.35
CA ASP A 70 -3.16 18.66 -1.52
C ASP A 70 -3.21 18.10 -0.09
N ASN A 71 -2.33 17.15 0.28
CA ASN A 71 -2.40 16.39 1.52
C ASN A 71 -3.77 15.72 1.73
N ARG A 72 -4.38 15.21 0.65
CA ARG A 72 -5.70 14.57 0.70
C ARG A 72 -5.76 13.35 -0.19
N LEU A 73 -6.47 12.32 0.25
CA LEU A 73 -6.86 11.21 -0.62
C LEU A 73 -7.82 11.70 -1.71
N ALA A 74 -8.06 10.89 -2.73
CA ALA A 74 -8.97 11.23 -3.83
C ALA A 74 -10.42 11.48 -3.36
N ASP A 75 -10.81 10.91 -2.22
CA ASP A 75 -12.11 11.13 -1.57
C ASP A 75 -12.18 12.44 -0.75
N GLY A 76 -11.07 13.19 -0.69
CA GLY A 76 -10.94 14.47 0.02
C GLY A 76 -10.53 14.36 1.49
N VAL A 77 -10.41 13.15 2.04
CA VAL A 77 -9.96 12.94 3.43
C VAL A 77 -8.50 13.36 3.57
N LEU A 78 -8.18 14.12 4.63
CA LEU A 78 -6.81 14.60 4.90
C LEU A 78 -5.85 13.41 5.09
N PHE A 79 -4.79 13.32 4.31
CA PHE A 79 -3.73 12.33 4.46
C PHE A 79 -2.44 12.90 3.88
N SER A 80 -1.38 13.00 4.68
CA SER A 80 -0.20 13.80 4.34
C SER A 80 1.04 12.99 4.01
N MET A 81 0.95 11.66 3.99
CA MET A 81 2.09 10.78 3.78
C MET A 81 1.79 9.80 2.65
N PRO A 82 2.59 9.73 1.58
CA PRO A 82 2.37 8.74 0.53
C PRO A 82 2.72 7.34 1.03
N ILE A 83 1.79 6.40 0.87
CA ILE A 83 1.94 4.98 1.23
C ILE A 83 1.85 4.15 -0.06
N THR A 84 2.98 3.78 -0.64
CA THR A 84 3.07 3.16 -1.97
C THR A 84 3.86 1.86 -1.92
N LEU A 85 3.52 0.90 -2.79
CA LEU A 85 4.33 -0.30 -3.03
C LEU A 85 5.22 -0.07 -4.25
N ASP A 86 6.46 0.32 -4.02
CA ASP A 86 7.44 0.47 -5.08
C ASP A 86 8.06 -0.87 -5.49
N VAL A 87 8.14 -1.11 -6.79
CA VAL A 87 8.68 -2.33 -7.42
C VAL A 87 9.56 -1.95 -8.62
N SER A 88 10.55 -2.78 -8.94
CA SER A 88 11.39 -2.56 -10.12
C SER A 88 10.66 -2.94 -11.41
N GLU A 89 11.10 -2.40 -12.56
CA GLU A 89 10.60 -2.83 -13.86
C GLU A 89 10.82 -4.33 -14.13
N GLU A 90 11.86 -4.91 -13.53
CA GLU A 90 12.16 -6.34 -13.61
C GLU A 90 11.09 -7.15 -12.87
N THR A 91 10.77 -6.77 -11.63
CA THR A 91 9.70 -7.39 -10.83
C THR A 91 8.35 -7.27 -11.53
N ILE A 92 8.02 -6.12 -12.12
CA ILE A 92 6.78 -5.92 -12.88
C ILE A 92 6.67 -6.97 -14.00
N LYS A 93 7.75 -7.18 -14.76
CA LYS A 93 7.77 -8.14 -15.89
C LYS A 93 7.75 -9.59 -15.42
N GLU A 94 8.53 -9.93 -14.40
CA GLU A 94 8.64 -11.29 -13.85
C GLU A 94 7.31 -11.78 -13.27
N VAL A 95 6.66 -10.92 -12.48
CA VAL A 95 5.40 -11.22 -11.80
C VAL A 95 4.19 -11.01 -12.74
N GLY A 96 4.40 -10.35 -13.88
CA GLY A 96 3.35 -10.07 -14.86
C GLY A 96 2.32 -9.06 -14.36
N LEU A 97 2.77 -8.06 -13.59
CA LEU A 97 1.90 -7.04 -13.00
C LEU A 97 1.23 -6.19 -14.09
N LYS A 98 -0.08 -6.00 -13.94
CA LYS A 98 -0.94 -5.14 -14.77
C LYS A 98 -2.21 -4.83 -13.99
N PRO A 99 -2.98 -3.79 -14.35
CA PRO A 99 -4.29 -3.54 -13.77
C PRO A 99 -5.17 -4.81 -13.73
N GLY A 100 -5.78 -5.08 -12.59
CA GLY A 100 -6.56 -6.27 -12.29
C GLY A 100 -5.76 -7.53 -11.92
N ALA A 101 -4.42 -7.52 -12.03
CA ALA A 101 -3.59 -8.62 -11.57
C ALA A 101 -3.72 -8.78 -10.05
N ARG A 102 -3.66 -10.02 -9.58
CA ARG A 102 -3.62 -10.35 -8.16
C ARG A 102 -2.26 -10.91 -7.82
N VAL A 103 -1.66 -10.39 -6.76
CA VAL A 103 -0.31 -10.74 -6.33
C VAL A 103 -0.26 -10.94 -4.82
N THR A 104 0.45 -11.96 -4.38
CA THR A 104 0.71 -12.22 -2.97
C THR A 104 1.79 -11.30 -2.45
N LEU A 105 1.56 -10.67 -1.30
CA LEU A 105 2.59 -9.92 -0.57
C LEU A 105 3.21 -10.84 0.50
N ARG A 106 4.52 -11.06 0.40
CA ARG A 106 5.25 -12.04 1.22
C ARG A 106 6.23 -11.36 2.17
N ASP A 107 6.30 -11.89 3.39
CA ASP A 107 7.27 -11.46 4.40
C ASP A 107 8.69 -11.91 4.05
N LEU A 108 9.65 -10.98 4.09
CA LEU A 108 11.05 -11.27 3.83
C LEU A 108 11.72 -12.12 4.94
N ARG A 109 11.12 -12.16 6.14
CA ARG A 109 11.74 -12.75 7.34
C ARG A 109 11.47 -14.25 7.45
N ASP A 110 10.28 -14.69 7.06
CA ASP A 110 9.79 -16.05 7.26
C ASP A 110 9.00 -16.63 6.08
N ASP A 111 9.05 -15.97 4.91
CA ASP A 111 8.38 -16.36 3.66
C ASP A 111 6.85 -16.51 3.75
N ARG A 112 6.21 -15.96 4.80
CA ARG A 112 4.76 -16.06 4.97
C ARG A 112 4.01 -15.16 4.00
N ASN A 113 2.93 -15.69 3.44
CA ASN A 113 1.96 -14.92 2.67
C ASN A 113 1.11 -14.07 3.62
N LEU A 114 1.21 -12.74 3.50
CA LEU A 114 0.58 -11.79 4.42
C LEU A 114 -0.75 -11.25 3.88
N ALA A 115 -0.80 -10.92 2.59
CA ALA A 115 -1.96 -10.32 1.94
C ALA A 115 -1.99 -10.65 0.45
N ILE A 116 -3.15 -10.45 -0.19
CA ILE A 116 -3.28 -10.43 -1.64
C ILE A 116 -3.63 -9.01 -2.07
N LEU A 117 -2.79 -8.42 -2.91
CA LEU A 117 -3.03 -7.12 -3.52
C LEU A 117 -3.69 -7.33 -4.90
N THR A 118 -4.77 -6.59 -5.17
CA THR A 118 -5.29 -6.44 -6.53
C THR A 118 -4.78 -5.11 -7.07
N VAL A 119 -4.06 -5.17 -8.19
CA VAL A 119 -3.42 -3.99 -8.79
C VAL A 119 -4.48 -3.11 -9.44
N ASP A 120 -4.60 -1.86 -8.99
CA ASP A 120 -5.43 -0.86 -9.67
C ASP A 120 -4.67 -0.26 -10.86
N ASP A 121 -3.51 0.33 -10.59
CA ASP A 121 -2.64 0.94 -11.59
C ASP A 121 -1.16 0.65 -11.33
N ILE A 122 -0.34 0.94 -12.34
CA ILE A 122 1.12 0.90 -12.26
C ILE A 122 1.59 2.20 -12.89
N TYR A 123 2.08 3.11 -12.05
CA TYR A 123 2.47 4.45 -12.45
C TYR A 123 3.92 4.73 -12.05
N LYS A 124 4.52 5.71 -12.70
CA LYS A 124 5.87 6.18 -12.37
C LYS A 124 5.75 7.51 -11.64
N PRO A 125 5.93 7.54 -10.31
CA PRO A 125 5.84 8.79 -9.56
C PRO A 125 6.94 9.76 -9.97
N ASP A 126 6.61 11.04 -10.05
CA ASP A 126 7.63 12.09 -10.21
C ASP A 126 8.31 12.33 -8.85
N LYS A 127 9.55 11.83 -8.72
CA LYS A 127 10.31 11.91 -7.47
C LYS A 127 10.59 13.36 -7.03
N TYR A 128 10.49 14.35 -7.93
CA TYR A 128 10.69 15.74 -7.57
C TYR A 128 9.48 16.36 -6.86
N GLU A 129 8.26 15.86 -7.09
CA GLU A 129 7.04 16.36 -6.42
C GLU A 129 6.88 15.85 -4.98
N LEU A 130 7.57 14.76 -4.60
CA LEU A 130 7.57 14.19 -3.23
C LEU A 130 8.20 15.10 -2.16
N THR A 131 8.70 16.26 -2.57
CA THR A 131 9.31 17.25 -1.70
C THR A 131 8.27 18.33 -1.39
N PRO A 132 7.58 18.32 -0.24
CA PRO A 132 6.72 19.43 0.13
C PRO A 132 7.53 20.74 0.07
N PRO A 133 6.94 21.89 -0.32
CA PRO A 133 7.61 23.18 -0.24
C PRO A 133 7.94 23.47 1.24
N GLY A 134 9.16 23.15 1.65
CA GLY A 134 9.62 23.15 3.05
C GLY A 134 10.50 21.95 3.44
N TYR A 135 10.45 20.86 2.66
CA TYR A 135 11.26 19.65 2.82
C TYR A 135 12.36 19.52 1.76
N ALA A 136 12.84 20.65 1.22
CA ALA A 136 13.97 20.67 0.29
C ALA A 136 15.23 20.13 0.96
N LEU A 137 15.39 18.80 0.96
CA LEU A 137 16.65 18.14 1.26
C LEU A 137 17.56 18.35 0.06
N HIS A 138 18.19 19.52 0.01
CA HIS A 138 19.42 19.70 -0.75
C HIS A 138 20.56 18.95 -0.04
N ASP A 139 20.54 17.62 -0.07
CA ASP A 139 21.76 16.81 0.02
C ASP A 139 21.48 15.42 -0.58
N GLY A 140 22.38 14.95 -1.46
CA GLY A 140 22.28 13.69 -2.21
C GLY A 140 22.50 12.45 -1.36
N ARG A 141 21.88 12.40 -0.18
CA ARG A 141 21.85 11.26 0.74
C ARG A 141 20.50 11.25 1.41
N HIS A 142 19.53 10.58 0.80
CA HIS A 142 18.48 9.75 1.40
C HIS A 142 17.42 9.42 0.34
#